data_AF-A0A939CF82-F1
#
_entry.id   AF-A0A939CF82-F1
#
_cell.length_a   1.000
_cell.length_b   1.000
_cell.length_c   1.000
_cell.angle_alpha   90.00
_cell.angle_beta   90.00
_cell.angle_gamma   90.00
#
_symmetry.space_group_name_H-M   'P 1'
#
loop_
_entity.id
_entity.type
_entity.pdbx_description
1 polymer ?
#
loop_
_entity_poly.entity_id
_entity_poly.type
_entity_poly.pdbx_seq_one_letter_code
_entity_poly.pdbx_strand_id
1 'polypeptide(L)'
;MPKTWDLMRLIDYVAARGAWSLRELSCVGFSGGGMQTLYLAALDERVRWALISGYLYGVRDALLTLNNNCSCNYQHSPRGYFL
;
A
#
# COMPACT_ATOMS: atom_id res chain seq x y z
N MET A 1 -1.82 -9.61 -1.48
CA MET A 1 -2.59 -8.57 -0.78
C MET A 1 -3.65 -8.05 -1.74
N PRO A 2 -4.95 -8.37 -1.53
CA PRO A 2 -5.96 -8.31 -2.61
C PRO A 2 -6.05 -6.96 -3.31
N LYS A 3 -5.93 -5.86 -2.56
CA LYS A 3 -6.16 -4.50 -3.07
C LYS A 3 -5.03 -3.93 -3.92
N THR A 4 -3.82 -4.51 -3.91
CA THR A 4 -2.69 -3.95 -4.68
C THR A 4 -2.85 -4.22 -6.17
N TRP A 5 -3.34 -5.41 -6.53
CA TRP A 5 -3.61 -5.77 -7.92
C TRP A 5 -4.66 -4.85 -8.55
N ASP A 6 -5.71 -4.52 -7.81
CA ASP A 6 -6.74 -3.58 -8.27
C ASP A 6 -6.16 -2.20 -8.58
N LEU A 7 -5.19 -1.73 -7.79
CA LEU A 7 -4.49 -0.47 -8.05
C LEU A 7 -3.59 -0.54 -9.28
N MET A 8 -2.93 -1.67 -9.54
CA MET A 8 -2.17 -1.89 -10.77
C MET A 8 -3.09 -1.85 -12.00
N ARG A 9 -4.28 -2.46 -11.90
CA ARG A 9 -5.33 -2.39 -12.94
C ARG A 9 -5.89 -0.99 -13.11
N LEU A 10 -5.99 -0.20 -12.04
CA LEU A 10 -6.34 1.21 -12.12
C LEU A 10 -5.31 2.00 -12.92
N ILE A 11 -4.01 1.76 -12.71
CA ILE A 11 -2.94 2.37 -13.52
C ILE A 11 -3.09 1.96 -15.00
N ASP A 12 -3.38 0.69 -15.27
CA ASP A 12 -3.61 0.22 -16.65
C ASP A 12 -4.79 0.93 -17.31
N TYR A 13 -5.87 1.12 -16.57
CA TYR A 13 -7.04 1.86 -17.05
C TYR A 13 -6.69 3.32 -17.37
N VAL A 14 -5.97 4.01 -16.47
CA VAL A 14 -5.53 5.40 -16.69
C VAL A 14 -4.61 5.48 -17.92
N ALA A 15 -3.69 4.51 -18.09
CA ALA A 15 -2.81 4.42 -19.25
C ALA A 15 -3.61 4.29 -20.56
N ALA A 16 -4.59 3.39 -20.59
CA ALA A 16 -5.42 3.11 -21.77
C ALA A 16 -6.27 4.31 -22.20
N ARG A 17 -6.61 5.22 -21.29
CA ARG A 17 -7.33 6.46 -21.61
C ARG A 17 -6.48 7.45 -22.39
N GLY A 18 -5.14 7.39 -22.30
CA GLY A 18 -4.21 8.24 -23.04
C GLY A 18 -4.28 9.74 -22.72
N ALA A 19 -5.10 10.15 -21.75
CA ALA A 19 -5.32 11.57 -21.42
C ALA A 19 -4.22 12.16 -20.53
N TRP A 20 -3.38 11.32 -19.90
CA TRP A 20 -2.33 11.74 -18.99
C TRP A 20 -1.03 10.98 -19.24
N SER A 21 0.09 11.67 -19.13
CA SER A 21 1.40 11.04 -19.12
C SER A 21 1.63 10.34 -17.78
N LEU A 22 2.10 9.09 -17.83
CA LEU A 22 2.49 8.33 -16.63
C LEU A 22 3.95 8.52 -16.23
N ARG A 23 4.70 9.39 -16.91
CA ARG A 23 6.14 9.60 -16.65
C ARG A 23 6.45 10.03 -15.21
N GLU A 24 5.54 10.78 -14.60
CA GLU A 24 5.65 11.30 -13.23
C GLU A 24 4.57 10.70 -12.32
N LEU A 25 4.09 9.48 -12.63
CA LEU A 25 3.09 8.81 -11.83
C LEU A 25 3.57 8.66 -10.38
N SER A 26 2.77 9.19 -9.45
CA SER A 26 3.07 9.21 -8.03
C SER A 26 1.88 8.68 -7.23
N CYS A 27 2.14 8.03 -6.11
CA CYS A 27 1.11 7.47 -5.23
C CYS A 27 1.19 8.10 -3.84
N VAL A 28 0.05 8.50 -3.28
CA VAL A 28 -0.05 9.08 -1.94
C VAL A 28 -1.12 8.37 -1.16
N GLY A 29 -0.84 8.01 0.09
CA GLY A 29 -1.79 7.27 0.92
C GLY A 29 -1.66 7.59 2.41
N PHE A 30 -2.81 7.61 3.09
CA PHE A 30 -2.92 7.79 4.54
C PHE A 30 -3.54 6.56 5.20
N SER A 31 -3.02 6.12 6.35
CA SER A 31 -3.53 4.97 7.12
C SER A 31 -3.57 3.70 6.27
N GLY A 32 -4.75 3.12 6.01
CA GLY A 32 -4.91 1.99 5.08
C GLY A 32 -4.53 2.30 3.64
N GLY A 33 -4.65 3.56 3.23
CA GLY A 33 -4.10 4.03 1.96
C GLY A 33 -2.57 4.01 1.97
N GLY A 34 -1.93 4.32 3.11
CA GLY A 34 -0.47 4.27 3.22
C GLY A 34 0.08 2.85 3.06
N MET A 35 -0.62 1.85 3.61
CA MET A 35 -0.36 0.43 3.34
C MET A 35 -0.45 0.14 1.84
N GLN A 36 -1.53 0.53 1.19
CA GLN A 36 -1.74 0.31 -0.24
C GLN A 36 -0.64 0.99 -1.09
N THR A 37 -0.29 2.23 -0.77
CA THR A 37 0.81 2.98 -1.41
C THR A 37 2.14 2.26 -1.26
N LEU A 38 2.46 1.74 -0.07
CA LEU A 38 3.69 0.97 0.15
C LEU A 38 3.75 -0.26 -0.77
N TYR A 39 2.71 -1.09 -0.77
CA TYR A 39 2.71 -2.31 -1.58
C TYR A 39 2.65 -2.04 -3.08
N LEU A 40 1.90 -1.02 -3.51
CA LEU A 40 1.86 -0.63 -4.92
C LEU A 40 3.22 -0.13 -5.40
N ALA A 41 3.86 0.76 -4.64
CA ALA A 41 5.18 1.28 -4.99
C ALA A 41 6.27 0.19 -5.00
N ALA A 42 6.13 -0.85 -4.16
CA ALA A 42 7.06 -1.97 -4.13
C ALA A 42 6.85 -2.97 -5.29
N LEU A 43 5.65 -3.07 -5.85
CA LEU A 43 5.27 -4.11 -6.83
C LEU A 43 5.03 -3.58 -8.25
N ASP A 44 4.90 -2.27 -8.44
CA ASP A 44 4.66 -1.65 -9.74
C ASP A 44 5.68 -0.53 -10.01
N GLU A 45 6.67 -0.83 -10.85
CA GLU A 45 7.78 0.07 -11.20
C GLU A 45 7.33 1.37 -11.89
N ARG A 46 6.08 1.45 -12.34
CA ARG A 46 5.52 2.68 -12.92
C ARG A 46 5.33 3.78 -11.87
N VAL A 47 5.24 3.43 -10.58
CA VAL A 47 5.16 4.42 -9.50
C VAL A 47 6.55 4.99 -9.23
N ARG A 48 6.75 6.25 -9.62
CA ARG A 48 8.04 6.93 -9.48
C ARG A 48 8.27 7.49 -8.08
N TRP A 49 7.20 8.00 -7.46
CA TRP A 49 7.25 8.60 -6.12
C TRP A 49 6.11 8.08 -5.26
N ALA A 50 6.40 7.80 -3.99
CA ALA A 50 5.43 7.31 -3.02
C ALA A 50 5.47 8.13 -1.74
N LEU A 51 4.32 8.62 -1.29
CA LEU A 51 4.14 9.26 0.01
C LEU A 51 3.24 8.39 0.88
N ILE A 52 3.85 7.82 1.92
CA ILE A 52 3.18 6.96 2.88
C ILE A 52 3.01 7.73 4.18
N SER A 53 1.77 7.96 4.58
CA SER A 53 1.46 8.67 5.82
C SER A 53 0.53 7.82 6.71
N GLY A 54 0.69 7.92 8.02
CA GLY A 54 -0.19 7.27 8.99
C GLY A 54 -0.26 5.74 8.95
N TYR A 55 0.58 5.06 8.16
CA TYR A 55 0.67 3.60 8.12
C TYR A 55 1.70 3.06 9.11
N LEU A 56 2.91 3.60 9.09
CA LEU A 56 4.00 3.17 9.97
C LEU A 56 4.21 4.18 11.09
N TYR A 57 4.09 3.73 12.34
CA TYR A 57 4.64 4.39 13.53
C TYR A 57 5.85 3.62 14.08
N GLY A 58 6.56 2.92 13.17
CA GLY A 58 7.66 2.00 13.41
C GLY A 58 7.33 0.61 12.85
N VAL A 59 8.19 0.00 12.02
CA VAL A 59 7.88 -1.29 11.35
C VAL A 59 7.58 -2.40 12.37
N ARG A 60 8.42 -2.52 13.40
CA ARG A 60 8.23 -3.49 14.48
C ARG A 60 6.90 -3.29 15.19
N ASP A 61 6.61 -2.05 15.58
CA ASP A 61 5.42 -1.80 16.39
C ASP A 61 4.15 -1.79 15.55
N ALA A 62 4.17 -1.23 14.35
CA ALA A 62 3.04 -1.27 13.43
C ALA A 62 2.70 -2.71 13.02
N LEU A 63 3.69 -3.58 12.72
CA LEU A 63 3.39 -4.90 12.15
C LEU A 63 3.42 -6.06 13.16
N LEU A 64 4.15 -5.95 14.26
CA LEU A 64 4.43 -7.07 15.16
C LEU A 64 3.94 -6.85 16.60
N THR A 65 4.11 -5.65 17.15
CA THR A 65 3.80 -5.37 18.58
C THR A 65 2.40 -4.83 18.78
N LEU A 66 1.98 -3.88 17.94
CA LEU A 66 0.76 -3.08 18.07
C LEU A 66 -0.09 -3.17 16.79
N ASN A 67 -0.04 -4.30 16.09
CA ASN A 67 -0.76 -4.51 14.84
C ASN A 67 -2.30 -4.50 14.99
N ASN A 68 -2.80 -4.57 16.23
CA ASN A 68 -4.21 -4.45 16.56
C ASN A 68 -4.69 -3.01 16.77
N ASN A 69 -3.79 -2.01 16.85
CA ASN A 69 -4.19 -0.61 17.05
C ASN A 69 -4.94 -0.03 15.84
N CYS A 70 -4.72 -0.60 14.66
CA CYS A 70 -5.42 -0.22 13.45
C CYS A 70 -5.63 -1.45 12.58
N SER A 71 -6.81 -1.61 11.99
CA SER A 71 -7.12 -2.71 11.07
C SER A 71 -6.19 -2.74 9.84
N CYS A 72 -5.58 -1.60 9.50
CA CYS A 72 -4.63 -1.48 8.40
C CYS A 72 -3.27 -2.13 8.70
N ASN A 73 -2.95 -2.29 9.98
CA ASN A 73 -1.72 -2.94 10.43
C ASN A 73 -1.88 -4.44 10.59
N TYR A 74 -3.12 -4.93 10.49
CA TYR A 74 -3.44 -6.34 10.53
C TYR A 74 -2.97 -7.02 9.23
N GLN A 75 -1.70 -7.39 9.21
CA GLN A 75 -1.20 -8.44 8.32
C GLN A 75 -1.46 -9.77 9.04
N HIS A 76 -1.95 -10.80 8.33
CA HIS A 76 -2.17 -12.13 8.90
C HIS A 76 -0.89 -12.61 9.62
N SER A 77 -0.86 -12.41 10.93
CA SER A 77 0.25 -12.79 11.78
C SER A 77 0.07 -14.27 12.13
N PRO A 78 1.10 -15.13 11.94
CA PRO A 78 1.03 -16.52 12.34
C PRO A 78 0.82 -16.71 13.86
N ARG A 79 0.93 -15.64 14.68
CA ARG A 79 0.66 -15.71 16.13
C ARG A 79 -0.83 -15.85 16.50
N GLY A 80 -1.76 -15.72 15.55
CA GLY A 80 -3.19 -15.92 15.81
C GLY A 80 -3.65 -17.38 15.84
N TYR A 81 -2.76 -18.34 15.55
CA TYR A 81 -3.08 -19.77 15.46
C TYR A 81 -2.42 -20.63 16.56
N PHE A 82 -1.76 -20.01 17.54
CA PHE A 82 -1.04 -20.70 18.63
C PHE A 82 -1.34 -20.12 20.02
N LEU A 83 -2.57 -19.63 20.24
CA LEU A 83 -3.14 -19.42 21.56
C LEU A 83 -4.60 -19.89 21.57
#